data_AF-A0A3N4JIQ2-F1
#
_entry.id   AF-A0A3N4JIQ2-F1
#
_cell.length_a   1.000
_cell.length_b   1.000
_cell.length_c   1.000
_cell.angle_alpha   90.00
_cell.angle_beta   90.00
_cell.angle_gamma   90.00
#
_symmetry.space_group_name_H-M   'P 1'
#
loop_
_entity.id
_entity.type
_entity.pdbx_description
1 polymer ?
#
loop_
_entity_poly.entity_id
_entity_poly.type
_entity_poly.pdbx_seq_one_letter_code
_entity_poly.pdbx_strand_id
1 'polypeptide(L)' 'PLENVWKILKQRIKACGVFPGTIESMTKAIEEEWDKLIPKDWNNYIDSMFYRLQQVKDWKGMQTEF' A
#
# COMPACT_ATOMS: atom_id res chain seq x y z
N PRO A 1 -2.67 -4.45 6.23
CA PRO A 1 -3.09 -3.83 4.95
C PRO A 1 -2.37 -2.53 4.60
N LEU A 2 -2.01 -1.70 5.59
CA LEU A 2 -1.36 -0.40 5.39
C LEU A 2 -0.08 -0.49 4.53
N GLU A 3 0.72 -1.55 4.70
CA GLU A 3 1.90 -1.82 3.88
C GLU A 3 1.58 -1.88 2.37
N ASN A 4 0.43 -2.47 2.00
CA ASN A 4 0.01 -2.52 0.61
C ASN A 4 -0.38 -1.13 0.09
N VAL A 5 -1.00 -0.29 0.91
CA VAL A 5 -1.34 1.10 0.56
C VAL A 5 -0.06 1.91 0.34
N TRP A 6 0.93 1.77 1.23
CA TRP A 6 2.25 2.39 1.05
C TRP A 6 2.95 1.91 -0.23
N LYS A 7 2.81 0.62 -0.57
CA LYS A 7 3.36 0.07 -1.82
C LYS A 7 2.71 0.71 -3.05
N ILE A 8 1.40 0.92 -3.04
CA ILE A 8 0.68 1.63 -4.12
C ILE A 8 1.19 3.06 -4.26
N LEU A 9 1.24 3.83 -3.16
CA LEU A 9 1.72 5.22 -3.18
C LEU A 9 3.13 5.30 -3.74
N LYS A 10 4.04 4.45 -3.24
CA LYS A 10 5.43 4.39 -3.72
C LYS A 10 5.51 4.08 -5.22
N GLN A 11 4.66 3.19 -5.73
CA GLN A 11 4.62 2.86 -7.15
C GLN A 11 4.09 4.04 -7.98
N ARG A 12 3.03 4.72 -7.54
CA ARG A 12 2.48 5.88 -8.24
C ARG A 12 3.47 7.05 -8.30
N ILE A 13 4.11 7.39 -7.17
CA ILE A 13 5.14 8.43 -7.12
C ILE A 13 6.33 8.08 -8.01
N LYS A 14 6.73 6.79 -8.08
CA LYS A 14 7.79 6.34 -9.01
C LYS A 14 7.36 6.40 -10.48
N ALA A 15 6.08 6.23 -10.77
CA ALA A 15 5.53 6.30 -12.12
C ALA A 15 5.32 7.75 -12.59
N CYS A 16 5.30 8.73 -11.67
CA CYS A 16 5.34 10.13 -12.04
C CYS A 16 6.63 10.42 -12.82
N GLY A 17 6.49 11.04 -14.00
CA GLY A 17 7.62 11.28 -14.92
C GLY A 17 8.76 12.12 -14.32
N VAL A 18 8.50 12.83 -13.22
CA VAL A 18 9.52 13.50 -12.40
C VAL A 18 9.46 12.95 -10.99
N PHE A 19 10.53 12.30 -10.57
CA PHE A 19 10.66 11.83 -9.20
C PHE A 19 11.03 13.00 -8.27
N PRO A 20 10.36 13.16 -7.11
CA PRO A 20 10.65 14.26 -6.18
C PRO A 20 12.08 14.15 -5.60
N GLY A 21 12.85 15.23 -5.74
CA GLY A 21 14.25 15.31 -5.30
C GLY A 21 14.47 16.01 -3.95
N THR A 22 13.46 16.71 -3.43
CA THR A 22 13.51 17.40 -2.12
C THR A 22 12.42 16.87 -1.19
N ILE A 23 12.60 17.05 0.12
CA ILE A 23 11.60 16.66 1.13
C ILE A 23 10.25 17.33 0.84
N GLU A 24 10.23 18.63 0.55
CA GLU A 24 9.00 19.36 0.23
C GLU A 24 8.29 18.78 -1.00
N SER A 25 9.05 18.49 -2.08
CA SER A 25 8.47 17.88 -3.28
C SER A 25 7.95 16.47 -3.03
N MET A 26 8.60 15.72 -2.12
CA MET A 26 8.17 14.37 -1.73
C MET A 26 6.88 14.43 -0.91
N THR A 27 6.79 15.32 0.08
CA THR A 27 5.58 15.51 0.89
C THR A 27 4.40 15.86 0.00
N LYS A 28 4.57 16.83 -0.91
CA LYS A 28 3.54 17.22 -1.87
C LYS A 28 3.11 16.05 -2.77
N ALA A 29 4.06 15.30 -3.31
CA ALA A 29 3.75 14.13 -4.15
C ALA A 29 2.98 13.04 -3.39
N ILE A 30 3.29 12.82 -2.10
CA ILE A 30 2.56 11.87 -1.25
C ILE A 30 1.13 12.34 -1.02
N GLU A 31 0.93 13.61 -0.66
CA GLU A 31 -0.42 14.19 -0.44
C GLU A 31 -1.26 14.12 -1.71
N GLU A 32 -0.72 14.54 -2.85
CA GLU A 32 -1.42 14.50 -4.14
C GLU A 32 -1.80 13.08 -4.56
N GLU A 33 -0.91 12.10 -4.36
CA GLU A 33 -1.22 10.71 -4.70
C GLU A 33 -2.17 10.06 -3.69
N TRP A 34 -2.12 10.45 -2.42
CA TRP A 34 -3.03 10.01 -1.37
C TRP A 34 -4.47 10.42 -1.66
N ASP A 35 -4.69 11.68 -2.03
CA ASP A 35 -6.02 12.21 -2.35
C ASP A 35 -6.64 11.59 -3.60
N LYS A 36 -5.80 11.02 -4.48
CA LYS A 36 -6.25 10.27 -5.67
C LYS A 36 -6.59 8.81 -5.38
N LEU A 37 -6.26 8.28 -4.20
CA LEU A 37 -6.62 6.91 -3.86
C LEU A 37 -8.14 6.83 -3.63
N ILE A 38 -8.76 5.81 -4.20
CA ILE A 38 -10.19 5.51 -3.99
C ILE A 38 -10.35 4.20 -3.21
N PRO A 39 -11.45 3.98 -2.46
CA PRO A 39 -11.62 2.76 -1.67
C PRO A 39 -11.37 1.46 -2.43
N LYS A 40 -11.70 1.44 -3.72
CA LYS A 40 -11.42 0.30 -4.62
C LYS A 40 -9.93 -0.09 -4.68
N ASP A 41 -9.02 0.85 -4.49
CA ASP A 41 -7.57 0.61 -4.49
C ASP A 41 -7.11 -0.23 -3.29
N TRP A 42 -7.84 -0.22 -2.16
CA TRP A 42 -7.41 -0.93 -0.95
C TRP A 42 -8.44 -1.88 -0.32
N ASN A 43 -9.71 -1.84 -0.75
CA ASN A 43 -10.76 -2.73 -0.22
C ASN A 43 -10.38 -4.21 -0.35
N ASN A 44 -9.80 -4.62 -1.48
CA ASN A 44 -9.33 -5.99 -1.68
C ASN A 44 -8.36 -6.46 -0.57
N TYR A 45 -7.54 -5.56 -0.02
CA TYR A 45 -6.62 -5.91 1.06
C TYR A 45 -7.35 -6.11 2.39
N ILE A 46 -8.43 -5.35 2.63
CA ILE A 46 -9.29 -5.51 3.80
C ILE A 46 -10.10 -6.80 3.67
N ASP A 47 -10.70 -7.05 2.52
CA ASP A 47 -11.52 -8.23 2.25
C ASP A 47 -10.68 -9.51 2.37
N SER A 48 -9.41 -9.47 1.96
CA SER A 48 -8.48 -10.59 2.11
C SER A 48 -8.05 -10.90 3.56
N MET A 49 -8.37 -10.05 4.54
CA MET A 49 -7.88 -10.20 5.92
C MET A 49 -8.28 -11.53 6.56
N PHE A 50 -9.49 -12.02 6.30
CA PHE A 50 -9.95 -13.30 6.83
C PHE A 50 -9.06 -14.46 6.33
N TYR A 51 -8.72 -14.45 5.04
CA TYR A 51 -7.83 -15.44 4.44
C TYR A 51 -6.40 -15.36 4.99
N ARG A 52 -5.87 -14.14 5.18
CA ARG A 52 -4.55 -13.92 5.82
C ARG A 52 -4.51 -14.52 7.23
N LEU A 53 -5.55 -14.27 8.03
CA LEU A 53 -5.65 -14.82 9.39
C LEU A 53 -5.76 -16.34 9.39
N GLN A 54 -6.43 -16.93 8.40
CA GLN A 54 -6.49 -18.38 8.26
C GLN A 54 -5.10 -18.96 7.97
N GLN A 55 -4.33 -18.36 7.07
CA GLN A 55 -2.95 -18.81 6.82
C GLN A 55 -2.06 -18.74 8.05
N VAL A 56 -2.15 -17.66 8.83
CA VAL A 56 -1.37 -17.55 10.08
C VAL A 56 -1.68 -18.72 11.02
N LYS A 57 -2.94 -19.14 11.12
CA LYS A 57 -3.33 -20.33 11.91
C LYS A 57 -2.74 -21.61 11.34
N ASP A 58 -2.90 -21.81 10.03
CA ASP A 58 -2.44 -23.02 9.34
C ASP A 58 -0.90 -23.17 9.44
N TRP A 59 -0.19 -22.03 9.43
CA TRP A 59 1.26 -21.94 9.52
C TRP A 59 1.76 -21.79 10.95
N LYS A 60 0.88 -21.92 11.95
CA LYS A 60 1.21 -21.84 13.39
C LYS A 60 1.98 -20.57 13.76
N GLY A 61 1.66 -19.44 13.13
CA GLY A 61 2.30 -18.15 13.37
C GLY A 61 3.57 -17.88 12.55
N MET A 62 3.97 -18.78 11.65
CA MET A 62 5.10 -18.53 10.73
C MET A 62 4.73 -17.53 9.62
N GLN A 63 5.74 -16.97 8.96
CA GLN A 63 5.60 -15.99 7.88
C GLN A 63 4.66 -16.50 6.77
N THR A 64 3.65 -15.70 6.42
CA THR A 64 2.72 -15.99 5.31
C THR A 64 3.19 -15.39 3.99
N GLU A 65 2.47 -15.65 2.89
CA GLU A 65 2.77 -15.05 1.57
C GLU A 65 2.51 -13.52 1.50
N PHE A 66 1.85 -12.96 2.51
CA PHE A 66 1.35 -11.59 2.58
C PHE A 66 2.19 -10.63 3.38
#